data_AF-A0A6P2FJR7-F1
#
_entry.id   AF-A0A6P2FJR7-F1
#
_cell.length_a   1.000
_cell.length_b   1.000
_cell.length_c   1.000
_cell.angle_alpha   90.00
_cell.angle_beta   90.00
_cell.angle_gamma   90.00
#
_symmetry.space_group_name_H-M   'P 1'
#
loop_
_entity.id
_entity.type
_entity.pdbx_description
1 polymer ?
#
loop_
_entity_poly.entity_id
_entity_poly.type
_entity_poly.pdbx_seq_one_letter_code
_entity_poly.pdbx_strand_id
1 'polypeptide(L)' 'MEFSSLSGVLSNGWIGNFLVWAVAVAAGLVGVVAVVSVLDMFFEAEAR' A
#
# COMPACT_ATOMS: atom_id res chain seq x y z
N MET A 1 23.80 -6.57 -17.86
CA MET A 1 22.76 -6.54 -18.91
C MET A 1 21.35 -6.83 -18.38
N GLU A 2 21.21 -7.48 -17.21
CA GLU A 2 19.93 -7.83 -16.58
C GLU A 2 19.15 -6.64 -15.96
N PHE A 3 19.86 -5.65 -15.39
CA PHE A 3 19.21 -4.48 -14.79
C PHE A 3 18.61 -3.52 -15.84
N SER A 4 19.21 -3.48 -17.04
CA SER A 4 18.75 -2.64 -18.14
C SER A 4 17.49 -3.19 -18.81
N SER A 5 17.33 -4.52 -18.86
CA SER A 5 16.10 -5.17 -19.33
C SER A 5 14.98 -5.03 -18.30
N LEU A 6 15.26 -5.18 -17.00
CA LEU A 6 14.30 -4.91 -15.93
C LEU A 6 13.85 -3.44 -15.92
N SER A 7 14.77 -2.49 -16.09
CA SER A 7 14.48 -1.06 -16.26
C SER A 7 13.61 -0.79 -17.49
N GLY A 8 13.85 -1.48 -18.61
CA GLY A 8 13.04 -1.36 -19.82
C GLY A 8 11.60 -1.90 -19.63
N VAL A 9 11.44 -2.96 -18.84
CA VAL A 9 10.12 -3.51 -18.47
C VAL A 9 9.40 -2.56 -17.50
N LEU A 10 10.10 -1.96 -16.53
CA LEU A 10 9.52 -0.95 -15.63
C LEU A 10 9.16 0.37 -16.34
N SER A 11 9.91 0.74 -17.38
CA SER A 11 9.64 1.91 -18.23
C SER A 11 8.45 1.71 -19.16
N ASN A 12 7.95 0.49 -19.30
CA ASN A 12 6.77 0.22 -20.10
C ASN A 12 5.54 0.79 -19.38
N GLY A 13 4.77 1.67 -20.02
CA GLY A 13 3.67 2.41 -19.39
C GLY A 13 2.59 1.53 -18.73
N TRP A 14 2.51 0.26 -19.13
CA TRP A 14 1.61 -0.73 -18.53
C TRP A 14 2.07 -1.19 -17.13
N ILE A 15 3.37 -1.39 -16.90
CA ILE A 15 3.92 -1.78 -15.58
C ILE A 15 3.82 -0.62 -14.60
N GLY A 16 4.06 0.62 -15.05
CA GLY A 16 3.92 1.81 -14.21
C GLY A 16 2.51 1.92 -13.60
N ASN A 17 1.46 1.74 -14.41
CA ASN A 17 0.08 1.75 -13.91
C ASN A 17 -0.18 0.61 -12.92
N PHE A 18 0.27 -0.61 -13.21
CA PHE A 18 0.10 -1.75 -12.31
C PHE A 18 0.77 -1.51 -10.94
N LEU A 19 1.97 -0.94 -10.92
CA LEU A 19 2.69 -0.59 -9.69
C LEU A 19 1.93 0.47 -8.87
N VAL A 20 1.37 1.49 -9.51
CA VAL A 20 0.57 2.52 -8.82
C VAL A 20 -0.66 1.90 -8.16
N TRP A 21 -1.38 1.02 -8.86
CA TRP A 21 -2.53 0.30 -8.28
C TRP A 21 -2.12 -0.63 -7.15
N ALA A 22 -0.99 -1.33 -7.27
CA ALA A 22 -0.47 -2.19 -6.20
C ALA A 22 -0.14 -1.39 -4.94
N VAL A 23 0.52 -0.23 -5.09
CA VAL A 23 0.82 0.68 -3.98
C VAL A 23 -0.46 1.26 -3.38
N ALA A 24 -1.45 1.63 -4.20
CA ALA A 24 -2.73 2.15 -3.72
C ALA A 24 -3.47 1.12 -2.85
N VAL A 25 -3.50 -0.15 -3.25
CA VAL A 25 -4.10 -1.23 -2.45
C VAL A 25 -3.33 -1.43 -1.15
N ALA A 26 -1.99 -1.46 -1.19
CA ALA A 26 -1.17 -1.60 0.00
C ALA A 26 -1.38 -0.44 0.99
N ALA A 27 -1.44 0.81 0.50
CA ALA A 27 -1.72 1.98 1.31
C ALA A 27 -3.14 1.94 1.92
N GLY A 28 -4.13 1.47 1.15
CA GLY A 28 -5.49 1.26 1.65
C GLY A 28 -5.54 0.26 2.81
N LEU A 29 -4.84 -0.88 2.69
CA LEU A 29 -4.76 -1.88 3.76
C LEU A 29 -4.12 -1.32 5.03
N VAL A 30 -3.00 -0.57 4.89
CA VAL A 30 -2.35 0.09 6.03
C VAL A 30 -3.28 1.11 6.68
N GLY A 31 -4.02 1.88 5.88
CA GLY A 31 -5.02 2.83 6.38
C GLY A 31 -6.12 2.15 7.20
N VAL A 32 -6.64 1.01 6.73
CA VAL A 32 -7.65 0.23 7.48
C VAL A 32 -7.09 -0.25 8.81
N VAL A 33 -5.86 -0.81 8.83
CA VAL A 33 -5.22 -1.26 10.07
C VAL A 33 -5.05 -0.09 11.04
N ALA A 34 -4.60 1.07 10.56
CA ALA A 34 -4.44 2.26 11.40
C ALA A 34 -5.77 2.72 12.01
N VAL A 35 -6.86 2.72 11.22
CA VAL A 35 -8.20 3.06 11.72
C VAL A 35 -8.65 2.06 12.79
N VAL A 36 -8.48 0.77 12.56
CA VAL A 36 -8.85 -0.27 13.54
C VAL A 36 -8.04 -0.10 14.83
N SER A 37 -6.73 0.15 14.74
CA SER A 37 -5.89 0.39 15.92
C SER A 37 -6.32 1.62 16.71
N VAL A 38 -6.71 2.69 16.03
CA VAL A 38 -7.22 3.90 16.70
C VAL A 38 -8.56 3.63 17.37
N LEU A 39 -9.48 2.93 16.69
CA LEU A 39 -10.78 2.55 17.27
C LEU A 39 -10.62 1.65 18.49
N ASP A 40 -9.68 0.70 18.45
CA ASP A 40 -9.35 -0.18 19.57
C ASP A 40 -8.91 0.63 20.80
N MET A 41 -8.03 1.63 20.61
CA MET A 41 -7.61 2.54 21.70
C MET A 41 -8.79 3.37 22.26
N PHE A 42 -9.71 3.81 21.42
CA PHE A 42 -10.90 4.55 21.88
C PHE A 42 -11.86 3.66 22.65
N PHE A 43 -12.12 2.43 22.19
CA PHE A 43 -13.00 1.49 22.89
C PHE A 43 -12.40 1.02 24.22
N GLU A 44 -11.09 0.79 24.29
CA GLU A 44 -10.41 0.49 25.55
C GLU A 44 -10.50 1.67 26.54
N ALA A 45 -10.45 2.91 26.05
CA ALA A 45 -10.60 4.10 26.88
C ALA A 45 -12.04 4.31 27.40
N GLU A 46 -13.06 3.90 26.65
CA GLU A 46 -14.46 3.98 27.06
C GLU A 46 -14.88 2.81 27.98
N ALA A 47 -14.22 1.65 27.87
CA ALA A 47 -14.49 0.49 28.71
C ALA A 47 -13.94 0.61 30.15
N ARG A 48 -13.27 1.71 30.50
CA ARG A 48 -12.59 1.94 31.79
C ARG A 48 -13.27 3.04 32.61
#